data_AF-O27259-F1
#
_entry.id   AF-O27259-F1
#
_cell.length_a   1.000
_cell.length_b   1.000
_cell.length_c   1.000
_cell.angle_alpha   90.00
_cell.angle_beta   90.00
_cell.angle_gamma   90.00
#
_symmetry.space_group_name_H-M   'P 1'
#
loop_
_entity.id
_entity.type
_entity.pdbx_description
1 polymer ?
#
loop_
_entity_poly.entity_id
_entity_poly.type
_entity_poly.pdbx_seq_one_letter_code
_entity_poly.pdbx_strand_id
1 'polypeptide(L)'
;MKKGILIIALLVIGGGYLYFTGTQGDFEPLGRLAFVKIANPDMYPGHIHSKLLADYARERGSKCILVVHYGGSSNYRCYMEGDVYILELAYVEKKQYTPGINWTEVWQEGIYGIPDDKWTYRSDGREFGTLDEALAYIKERAAEHGQEGPIPLVYHGTVRQGEIFINQGCGFPLYYKIARNEYGPIGAYLYCLKGMIFPYLNNPYRNFEIRNARSLQYYYTHNMLNYE
;
A
#
# COMPACT_ATOMS: atom_id res chain seq x y z
N MET A 1 -10.66 14.22 33.37
CA MET A 1 -11.92 13.55 32.94
C MET A 1 -12.50 14.13 31.64
N LYS A 2 -12.85 15.43 31.54
CA LYS A 2 -13.49 16.00 30.32
C LYS A 2 -12.69 15.84 29.01
N LYS A 3 -11.36 16.01 29.05
CA LYS A 3 -10.49 15.83 27.87
C LYS A 3 -10.37 14.36 27.42
N GLY A 4 -10.34 13.41 28.37
CA GLY A 4 -10.28 11.98 28.06
C GLY A 4 -11.55 11.47 27.38
N ILE A 5 -12.71 11.92 27.85
CA ILE A 5 -14.02 11.60 27.22
C ILE A 5 -14.09 12.17 25.80
N LEU A 6 -13.62 13.40 25.58
CA LEU A 6 -13.56 14.00 24.24
C LEU A 6 -12.66 13.21 23.28
N ILE A 7 -11.49 12.78 23.74
CA ILE A 7 -10.58 11.95 22.93
C ILE A 7 -11.23 10.61 22.58
N ILE A 8 -11.86 9.94 23.55
CA ILE A 8 -12.56 8.67 23.31
C ILE A 8 -13.72 8.88 22.31
N ALA A 9 -14.50 9.95 22.47
CA ALA A 9 -15.59 10.27 21.55
C ALA A 9 -15.09 10.49 20.11
N LEU A 10 -13.99 11.23 19.94
CA LEU A 10 -13.36 11.42 18.62
C LEU A 10 -12.84 10.12 18.02
N LEU A 11 -12.24 9.25 18.83
CA LEU A 11 -11.79 7.92 18.38
C LEU A 11 -12.96 7.03 17.97
N VAL A 12 -14.08 7.06 18.70
CA VAL A 12 -15.28 6.29 18.37
C VAL A 12 -15.94 6.82 17.09
N ILE A 13 -16.07 8.14 16.95
CA ILE A 13 -16.64 8.75 15.74
C ILE A 13 -15.74 8.47 14.53
N GLY A 14 -14.44 8.69 14.65
CA GLY A 14 -13.49 8.43 13.58
C GLY A 14 -13.41 6.95 13.21
N GLY A 15 -13.34 6.07 14.21
CA GLY A 15 -13.33 4.62 14.02
C GLY A 15 -14.61 4.09 13.39
N GLY A 16 -15.77 4.59 13.85
CA GLY A 16 -17.08 4.25 13.29
C GLY A 16 -17.24 4.73 11.84
N TYR A 17 -16.78 5.95 11.54
CA TYR A 17 -16.75 6.47 10.16
C TYR A 17 -15.89 5.61 9.23
N LEU A 18 -14.67 5.24 9.67
CA LEU A 18 -13.79 4.37 8.89
C LEU A 18 -14.37 2.98 8.69
N TYR A 19 -14.98 2.39 9.72
CA TYR A 19 -15.64 1.10 9.61
C TYR A 19 -16.78 1.12 8.60
N PHE A 20 -17.66 2.12 8.68
CA PHE A 20 -18.81 2.22 7.78
C PHE A 20 -18.38 2.47 6.33
N THR A 21 -17.50 3.43 6.11
CA THR A 21 -17.06 3.78 4.75
C THR A 21 -16.25 2.66 4.10
N GLY A 22 -15.35 1.99 4.83
CA GLY A 22 -14.50 0.93 4.28
C GLY A 22 -15.27 -0.29 3.77
N THR A 23 -16.52 -0.47 4.22
CA THR A 23 -17.40 -1.57 3.77
C THR A 23 -18.28 -1.21 2.57
N GLN A 24 -18.29 0.06 2.15
CA GLN A 24 -19.14 0.57 1.06
C GLN A 24 -18.38 0.88 -0.22
N GLY A 25 -17.05 0.94 -0.16
CA GLY A 25 -16.20 1.14 -1.32
C GLY A 25 -15.86 -0.15 -2.09
N ASP A 26 -15.25 0.03 -3.25
CA ASP A 26 -14.58 -1.01 -4.02
C ASP A 26 -13.31 -1.54 -3.32
N PHE A 27 -12.65 -0.73 -2.49
CA PHE A 27 -11.40 -1.05 -1.81
C PHE A 27 -11.48 -0.76 -0.30
N GLU A 28 -10.96 -1.64 0.54
CA GLU A 28 -10.84 -1.39 1.98
C GLU A 28 -9.39 -0.94 2.33
N PRO A 29 -9.12 0.35 2.60
CA PRO A 29 -7.76 0.79 2.88
C PRO A 29 -7.30 0.31 4.26
N LEU A 30 -6.32 -0.59 4.26
CA LEU A 30 -5.72 -1.17 5.47
C LEU A 30 -4.55 -0.32 5.95
N GLY A 31 -3.56 -0.10 5.10
CA GLY A 31 -2.38 0.69 5.45
C GLY A 31 -1.07 0.24 4.84
N ARG A 32 0.01 0.48 5.60
CA ARG A 32 1.36 0.09 5.24
C ARG A 32 1.57 -1.40 5.46
N LEU A 33 2.18 -2.08 4.48
CA LEU A 33 2.57 -3.48 4.64
C LEU A 33 3.78 -3.64 5.58
N ALA A 34 4.90 -3.01 5.24
CA ALA A 34 6.18 -3.18 5.94
C ALA A 34 7.00 -1.88 5.99
N PHE A 35 7.95 -1.79 6.91
CA PHE A 35 8.85 -0.65 7.08
C PHE A 35 10.03 -0.69 6.12
N VAL A 36 10.63 -1.87 5.93
CA VAL A 36 11.82 -2.10 5.10
C VAL A 36 11.73 -3.45 4.41
N LYS A 37 12.45 -3.63 3.29
CA LYS A 37 12.53 -4.94 2.63
C LYS A 37 13.35 -5.91 3.46
N ILE A 38 12.86 -7.14 3.61
CA ILE A 38 13.60 -8.27 4.19
C ILE A 38 14.23 -9.13 3.07
N ALA A 39 13.62 -9.13 1.88
CA ALA A 39 14.08 -9.86 0.71
C ALA A 39 13.81 -9.08 -0.58
N ASN A 40 14.47 -9.43 -1.68
CA ASN A 40 14.19 -8.89 -3.00
C ASN A 40 14.26 -10.02 -4.06
N PRO A 41 13.21 -10.24 -4.87
CA PRO A 41 11.88 -9.62 -4.77
C PRO A 41 11.19 -9.99 -3.45
N ASP A 42 10.38 -9.09 -2.88
CA ASP A 42 9.59 -9.38 -1.66
C ASP A 42 8.11 -9.64 -1.93
N MET A 43 7.59 -9.17 -3.07
CA MET A 43 6.25 -9.46 -3.55
C MET A 43 6.32 -10.57 -4.58
N TYR A 44 6.50 -11.80 -4.09
CA TYR A 44 6.56 -12.99 -4.93
C TYR A 44 6.06 -14.21 -4.12
N PRO A 45 5.46 -15.23 -4.75
CA PRO A 45 4.95 -16.41 -4.05
C PRO A 45 5.97 -17.01 -3.08
N GLY A 46 5.57 -17.25 -1.83
CA GLY A 46 6.38 -17.85 -0.78
C GLY A 46 7.18 -16.87 0.07
N HIS A 47 7.27 -15.59 -0.32
CA HIS A 47 8.05 -14.58 0.39
C HIS A 47 7.31 -14.03 1.62
N ILE A 48 8.08 -13.55 2.60
CA ILE A 48 7.56 -13.12 3.91
C ILE A 48 6.49 -12.04 3.78
N HIS A 49 6.75 -10.99 2.99
CA HIS A 49 5.78 -9.90 2.83
C HIS A 49 4.57 -10.31 1.98
N SER A 50 4.74 -11.23 1.04
CA SER A 50 3.63 -11.78 0.26
C SER A 50 2.68 -12.61 1.13
N LYS A 51 3.23 -13.49 1.96
CA LYS A 51 2.46 -14.25 2.97
C LYS A 51 1.71 -13.32 3.93
N LEU A 52 2.36 -12.25 4.38
CA LEU A 52 1.73 -11.25 5.24
C LEU A 52 0.54 -10.55 4.55
N LEU A 53 0.64 -10.25 3.25
CA LEU A 53 -0.51 -9.74 2.48
C LEU A 53 -1.65 -10.76 2.43
N ALA A 54 -1.33 -12.02 2.15
CA ALA A 54 -2.33 -13.08 2.12
C ALA A 54 -3.02 -13.26 3.48
N ASP A 55 -2.28 -13.15 4.59
CA ASP A 55 -2.84 -13.21 5.93
C ASP A 55 -3.80 -12.05 6.20
N TYR A 56 -3.44 -10.81 5.81
CA TYR A 56 -4.36 -9.68 5.90
C TYR A 56 -5.64 -9.90 5.09
N ALA A 57 -5.56 -10.50 3.90
CA ALA A 57 -6.74 -10.81 3.10
C ALA A 57 -7.64 -11.84 3.83
N ARG A 58 -7.06 -12.91 4.36
CA ARG A 58 -7.77 -13.97 5.10
C ARG A 58 -8.45 -13.44 6.36
N GLU A 59 -7.78 -12.58 7.11
CA GLU A 59 -8.35 -11.92 8.30
C GLU A 59 -9.59 -11.10 7.96
N ARG A 60 -9.72 -10.61 6.72
CA ARG A 60 -10.89 -9.87 6.22
C ARG A 60 -11.90 -10.75 5.49
N GLY A 61 -11.65 -12.06 5.39
CA GLY A 61 -12.48 -12.96 4.59
C GLY A 61 -12.40 -12.66 3.08
N SER A 62 -11.36 -11.97 2.62
CA SER A 62 -11.18 -11.57 1.23
C SER A 62 -10.41 -12.61 0.42
N LYS A 63 -10.79 -12.81 -0.84
CA LYS A 63 -10.08 -13.70 -1.78
C LYS A 63 -8.91 -13.03 -2.48
N CYS A 64 -8.95 -11.70 -2.54
CA CYS A 64 -7.91 -10.89 -3.15
C CYS A 64 -7.40 -9.84 -2.19
N ILE A 65 -6.21 -9.31 -2.45
CA ILE A 65 -5.67 -8.11 -1.79
C ILE A 65 -4.83 -7.32 -2.79
N LEU A 66 -5.01 -6.00 -2.80
CA LEU A 66 -4.28 -5.08 -3.66
C LEU A 66 -3.12 -4.46 -2.90
N VAL A 67 -1.90 -4.69 -3.40
CA VAL A 67 -0.71 -3.95 -3.00
C VAL A 67 -0.30 -2.93 -4.07
N VAL A 68 -0.08 -1.69 -3.62
CA VAL A 68 0.32 -0.59 -4.51
C VAL A 68 1.77 -0.18 -4.35
N HIS A 69 2.40 0.20 -5.46
CA HIS A 69 3.82 0.47 -5.58
C HIS A 69 4.13 1.79 -6.28
N TYR A 70 5.32 2.31 -5.99
CA TYR A 70 6.06 3.18 -6.90
C TYR A 70 6.73 2.32 -7.98
N GLY A 71 6.48 2.66 -9.25
CA GLY A 71 6.91 1.98 -10.45
C GLY A 71 8.41 2.06 -10.74
N GLY A 72 9.06 0.92 -10.89
CA GLY A 72 10.42 0.75 -11.38
C GLY A 72 10.45 -0.10 -12.65
N SER A 73 11.46 -0.94 -12.81
CA SER A 73 11.62 -1.83 -13.98
C SER A 73 10.80 -3.12 -13.91
N SER A 74 10.10 -3.40 -12.80
CA SER A 74 9.28 -4.61 -12.64
C SER A 74 8.01 -4.57 -13.50
N ASN A 75 7.45 -5.76 -13.78
CA ASN A 75 6.18 -5.91 -14.47
C ASN A 75 4.96 -5.90 -13.54
N TYR A 76 5.15 -5.94 -12.21
CA TYR A 76 4.07 -5.93 -11.20
C TYR A 76 3.02 -6.99 -11.49
N ARG A 77 3.50 -8.23 -11.64
CA ARG A 77 2.67 -9.38 -11.98
C ARG A 77 1.79 -9.76 -10.78
N CYS A 78 0.50 -9.95 -11.00
CA CYS A 78 -0.41 -10.52 -10.02
C CYS A 78 -0.21 -12.04 -9.92
N TYR A 79 -0.41 -12.61 -8.73
CA TYR A 79 -0.12 -14.03 -8.50
C TYR A 79 -0.91 -14.61 -7.31
N MET A 80 -0.95 -15.94 -7.22
CA MET A 80 -1.52 -16.64 -6.06
C MET A 80 -0.48 -16.81 -4.95
N GLU A 81 -0.84 -16.42 -3.72
CA GLU A 81 -0.15 -16.79 -2.49
C GLU A 81 -1.04 -17.75 -1.69
N GLY A 82 -0.85 -19.05 -1.93
CA GLY A 82 -1.78 -20.07 -1.44
C GLY A 82 -3.15 -19.92 -2.10
N ASP A 83 -4.16 -19.63 -1.29
CA ASP A 83 -5.56 -19.45 -1.68
C ASP A 83 -5.98 -17.99 -1.90
N VAL A 84 -5.06 -17.03 -1.71
CA VAL A 84 -5.32 -15.60 -1.90
C VAL A 84 -4.65 -15.11 -3.17
N TYR A 85 -5.37 -14.31 -3.96
CA TYR A 85 -4.82 -13.65 -5.13
C TYR A 85 -4.26 -12.27 -4.79
N ILE A 86 -2.94 -12.11 -4.95
CA ILE A 86 -2.24 -10.85 -4.77
C ILE A 86 -2.32 -10.05 -6.07
N LEU A 87 -3.00 -8.91 -5.98
CA LEU A 87 -3.10 -7.92 -7.04
C LEU A 87 -1.97 -6.91 -6.86
N GLU A 88 -1.18 -6.68 -7.90
CA GLU A 88 -0.13 -5.67 -7.89
C GLU A 88 -0.46 -4.51 -8.83
N LEU A 89 -0.32 -3.29 -8.34
CA LEU A 89 -0.48 -2.08 -9.16
C LEU A 89 0.61 -1.06 -8.84
N ALA A 90 1.33 -0.61 -9.85
CA ALA A 90 2.30 0.48 -9.72
C ALA A 90 1.85 1.72 -10.46
N TYR A 91 2.21 2.90 -9.94
CA TYR A 91 2.24 4.11 -10.76
C TYR A 91 3.66 4.37 -11.25
N VAL A 92 3.80 4.80 -12.50
CA VAL A 92 5.08 5.11 -13.14
C VAL A 92 5.03 6.56 -13.60
N GLU A 93 6.06 7.36 -13.32
CA GLU A 93 6.10 8.74 -13.82
C GLU A 93 6.26 8.78 -15.34
N LYS A 94 5.50 9.65 -16.02
CA LYS A 94 5.55 9.79 -17.49
C LYS A 94 6.87 10.35 -18.03
N LYS A 95 7.63 11.07 -17.20
CA LYS A 95 8.95 11.62 -17.55
C LYS A 95 10.04 10.79 -16.91
N GLN A 96 11.20 10.78 -17.56
CA GLN A 96 12.29 9.86 -17.25
C GLN A 96 12.66 9.89 -15.76
N TYR A 97 12.47 8.72 -15.14
CA TYR A 97 12.75 8.43 -13.74
C TYR A 97 14.15 8.86 -13.35
N THR A 98 14.25 9.68 -12.29
CA THR A 98 15.49 9.79 -11.52
C THR A 98 15.40 8.78 -10.39
N PRO A 99 16.33 7.81 -10.27
CA PRO A 99 16.38 6.90 -9.14
C PRO A 99 16.49 7.65 -7.81
N GLY A 100 15.35 7.81 -7.14
CA GLY A 100 15.25 8.49 -5.84
C GLY A 100 13.81 8.89 -5.56
N ILE A 101 13.30 8.57 -4.36
CA ILE A 101 11.97 9.03 -3.96
C ILE A 101 12.08 10.51 -3.57
N ASN A 102 11.34 11.39 -4.26
CA ASN A 102 11.23 12.80 -3.90
C ASN A 102 10.20 12.98 -2.78
N TRP A 103 10.67 13.11 -1.54
CA TRP A 103 9.81 13.20 -0.35
C TRP A 103 8.96 14.46 -0.30
N THR A 104 9.46 15.59 -0.80
CA THR A 104 8.68 16.83 -0.86
C THR A 104 7.46 16.67 -1.77
N GLU A 105 7.66 15.97 -2.87
CA GLU A 105 6.62 15.66 -3.84
C GLU A 105 5.60 14.66 -3.28
N VAL A 106 6.06 13.60 -2.60
CA VAL A 106 5.18 12.65 -1.87
C VAL A 106 4.27 13.36 -0.87
N TRP A 107 4.79 14.31 -0.09
CA TRP A 107 4.01 15.09 0.87
C TRP A 107 3.07 16.09 0.19
N GLN A 108 3.54 16.79 -0.84
CA GLN A 108 2.71 17.75 -1.58
C GLN A 108 1.57 17.05 -2.33
N GLU A 109 1.84 15.94 -3.01
CA GLU A 109 0.85 15.08 -3.62
C GLU A 109 -0.11 14.47 -2.59
N GLY A 110 0.41 14.07 -1.44
CA GLY A 110 -0.39 13.59 -0.31
C GLY A 110 -1.33 14.65 0.28
N ILE A 111 -0.99 15.94 0.19
CA ILE A 111 -1.84 17.03 0.72
C ILE A 111 -2.80 17.55 -0.35
N TYR A 112 -2.29 17.78 -1.56
CA TYR A 112 -2.97 18.48 -2.65
C TYR A 112 -3.62 17.55 -3.69
N GLY A 113 -3.35 16.25 -3.62
CA GLY A 113 -3.73 15.29 -4.65
C GLY A 113 -2.68 15.21 -5.75
N ILE A 114 -2.73 14.14 -6.53
CA ILE A 114 -1.77 13.88 -7.60
C ILE A 114 -2.37 14.34 -8.92
N PRO A 115 -1.68 15.21 -9.69
CA PRO A 115 -2.13 15.62 -11.02
C PRO A 115 -2.39 14.40 -11.91
N ASP A 116 -3.54 14.37 -12.58
CA ASP A 116 -3.98 13.20 -13.35
C ASP A 116 -3.12 12.89 -14.57
N ASP A 117 -2.40 13.88 -15.07
CA ASP A 117 -1.48 13.73 -16.19
C ASP A 117 -0.07 13.27 -15.79
N LYS A 118 0.22 13.14 -14.49
CA LYS A 118 1.58 12.90 -14.00
C LYS A 118 2.10 11.47 -14.22
N TRP A 119 1.22 10.49 -14.12
CA TRP A 119 1.60 9.07 -14.07
C TRP A 119 0.92 8.24 -15.15
N THR A 120 1.58 7.16 -15.56
CA THR A 120 0.92 5.95 -16.07
C THR A 120 0.85 4.93 -14.96
N TYR A 121 0.15 3.82 -15.20
CA TYR A 121 0.00 2.75 -14.23
C TYR A 121 0.39 1.42 -14.86
N ARG A 122 0.98 0.51 -14.09
CA ARG A 122 1.41 -0.80 -14.56
C ARG A 122 0.90 -1.91 -13.67
N SER A 123 0.35 -2.96 -14.28
CA SER A 123 -0.01 -4.23 -13.64
C SER A 123 0.06 -5.35 -14.66
N ASP A 124 0.56 -6.54 -14.29
CA ASP A 124 0.72 -7.69 -15.19
C ASP A 124 1.47 -7.37 -16.50
N GLY A 125 2.42 -6.43 -16.43
CA GLY A 125 3.19 -5.94 -17.58
C GLY A 125 2.40 -5.06 -18.56
N ARG A 126 1.12 -4.77 -18.28
CA ARG A 126 0.28 -3.85 -19.05
C ARG A 126 0.43 -2.43 -18.51
N GLU A 127 0.50 -1.45 -19.41
CA GLU A 127 0.51 -0.03 -19.10
C GLU A 127 -0.90 0.57 -19.29
N PHE A 128 -1.30 1.44 -18.38
CA PHE A 128 -2.58 2.15 -18.42
C PHE A 128 -2.33 3.66 -18.38
N GLY A 129 -3.12 4.40 -19.16
CA GLY A 129 -2.98 5.85 -19.25
C GLY A 129 -3.62 6.59 -18.08
N THR A 130 -4.59 5.95 -17.42
CA THR A 130 -5.37 6.52 -16.32
C THR A 130 -5.51 5.55 -15.15
N LEU A 131 -5.80 6.09 -13.96
CA LEU A 131 -6.01 5.27 -12.77
C LEU A 131 -7.28 4.42 -12.92
N ASP A 132 -8.34 4.98 -13.52
CA ASP A 132 -9.61 4.30 -13.66
C ASP A 132 -9.50 3.06 -14.55
N GLU A 133 -8.76 3.15 -15.66
CA GLU A 133 -8.45 1.99 -16.52
C GLU A 133 -7.70 0.90 -15.74
N ALA A 134 -6.71 1.30 -14.94
CA ALA A 134 -5.92 0.38 -14.15
C ALA A 134 -6.75 -0.29 -13.04
N LEU A 135 -7.58 0.46 -12.33
CA LEU A 135 -8.46 -0.08 -11.28
C LEU A 135 -9.57 -0.94 -11.87
N ALA A 136 -10.09 -0.61 -13.06
CA ALA A 136 -11.02 -1.48 -13.77
C ALA A 136 -10.40 -2.85 -14.07
N TYR A 137 -9.15 -2.86 -14.56
CA TYR A 137 -8.39 -4.09 -14.75
C TYR A 137 -8.20 -4.86 -13.45
N ILE A 138 -7.78 -4.20 -12.36
CA ILE A 138 -7.63 -4.84 -11.05
C ILE A 138 -8.95 -5.48 -10.58
N LYS A 139 -10.09 -4.78 -10.74
CA LYS A 139 -11.40 -5.30 -10.36
C LYS A 139 -11.85 -6.48 -11.22
N GLU A 140 -11.57 -6.46 -12.52
CA GLU A 140 -11.79 -7.61 -13.42
C GLU A 140 -11.00 -8.83 -12.92
N ARG A 141 -9.70 -8.67 -12.65
CA ARG A 141 -8.85 -9.75 -12.12
C ARG A 141 -9.34 -10.27 -10.77
N ALA A 142 -9.78 -9.38 -9.88
CA ALA A 142 -10.33 -9.76 -8.59
C ALA A 142 -11.64 -10.57 -8.74
N ALA A 143 -12.55 -10.13 -9.61
CA ALA A 143 -13.80 -10.82 -9.89
C ALA A 143 -13.58 -12.22 -10.48
N GLU A 144 -12.62 -12.37 -11.40
CA GLU A 144 -12.23 -13.69 -11.94
C GLU A 144 -11.75 -14.67 -10.85
N HIS A 145 -11.25 -14.14 -9.73
CA HIS A 145 -10.71 -14.92 -8.60
C HIS A 145 -11.69 -15.00 -7.43
N GLY A 146 -12.97 -14.70 -7.68
CA GLY A 146 -14.05 -14.88 -6.72
C GLY A 146 -14.06 -13.84 -5.59
N GLN A 147 -13.52 -12.65 -5.84
CA GLN A 147 -13.66 -11.55 -4.89
C GLN A 147 -15.12 -11.12 -4.77
N GLU A 148 -15.57 -11.02 -3.53
CA GLU A 148 -16.85 -10.42 -3.16
C GLU A 148 -16.61 -9.27 -2.17
N GLY A 149 -17.33 -8.16 -2.33
CA GLY A 149 -17.15 -6.97 -1.49
C GLY A 149 -15.82 -6.23 -1.73
N PRO A 150 -15.46 -5.31 -0.83
CA PRO A 150 -14.29 -4.45 -0.99
C PRO A 150 -12.98 -5.24 -1.03
N ILE A 151 -12.07 -4.87 -1.93
CA ILE A 151 -10.71 -5.44 -2.01
C ILE A 151 -9.83 -4.76 -0.96
N PRO A 152 -9.24 -5.47 0.01
CA PRO A 152 -8.28 -4.88 0.93
C PRO A 152 -7.13 -4.21 0.16
N LEU A 153 -6.80 -2.98 0.54
CA LEU A 153 -5.80 -2.14 -0.13
C LEU A 153 -4.67 -1.80 0.84
N VAL A 154 -3.45 -2.01 0.39
CA VAL A 154 -2.22 -1.80 1.16
C VAL A 154 -1.18 -1.13 0.27
N TYR A 155 -0.39 -0.21 0.82
CA TYR A 155 0.82 0.25 0.14
C TYR A 155 2.03 -0.50 0.63
N HIS A 156 2.93 -0.79 -0.30
CA HIS A 156 4.12 -1.59 -0.05
C HIS A 156 4.97 -1.06 1.11
N GLY A 157 5.17 0.26 1.16
CA GLY A 157 5.64 0.95 2.37
C GLY A 157 7.12 0.79 2.69
N THR A 158 7.84 -0.05 1.97
CA THR A 158 9.26 -0.31 2.26
C THR A 158 10.10 0.91 1.94
N VAL A 159 11.00 1.27 2.86
CA VAL A 159 11.89 2.43 2.74
C VAL A 159 13.27 1.96 2.34
N ARG A 160 13.76 2.47 1.21
CA ARG A 160 15.11 2.15 0.70
C ARG A 160 16.22 2.89 1.44
N GLN A 161 15.96 4.11 1.92
CA GLN A 161 16.91 4.94 2.65
C GLN A 161 16.18 5.98 3.52
N GLY A 162 16.73 6.29 4.69
CA GLY A 162 16.24 7.34 5.59
C GLY A 162 15.38 6.81 6.74
N GLU A 163 14.76 7.74 7.47
CA GLU A 163 14.00 7.44 8.69
C GLU A 163 12.65 6.76 8.41
N ILE A 164 12.55 5.48 8.75
CA ILE A 164 11.41 4.60 8.44
C ILE A 164 10.06 5.04 9.03
N PHE A 165 10.09 5.89 10.06
CA PHE A 165 8.89 6.36 10.77
C PHE A 165 8.24 7.57 10.10
N ILE A 166 9.06 8.44 9.51
CA ILE A 166 8.60 9.64 8.79
C ILE A 166 8.33 9.28 7.33
N ASN A 167 9.22 8.46 6.78
CA ASN A 167 9.18 7.98 5.42
C ASN A 167 8.15 6.84 5.28
N GLN A 168 7.07 7.10 4.54
CA GLN A 168 6.02 6.12 4.28
C GLN A 168 6.36 5.12 3.18
N GLY A 169 7.53 5.25 2.56
CA GLY A 169 8.03 4.33 1.55
C GLY A 169 7.24 4.28 0.25
N CYS A 170 7.43 3.15 -0.45
CA CYS A 170 6.88 2.87 -1.77
C CYS A 170 5.35 2.79 -1.78
N GLY A 171 4.70 3.33 -2.81
CA GLY A 171 3.25 3.16 -3.05
C GLY A 171 2.32 4.07 -2.24
N PHE A 172 2.83 4.82 -1.25
CA PHE A 172 2.01 5.69 -0.40
C PHE A 172 1.19 6.75 -1.18
N PRO A 173 1.76 7.46 -2.18
CA PRO A 173 0.97 8.42 -2.97
C PRO A 173 -0.21 7.79 -3.71
N LEU A 174 -0.01 6.63 -4.35
CA LEU A 174 -1.09 5.92 -5.04
C LEU A 174 -2.18 5.43 -4.08
N TYR A 175 -1.80 4.92 -2.91
CA TYR A 175 -2.75 4.55 -1.87
C TYR A 175 -3.62 5.74 -1.45
N TYR A 176 -3.02 6.92 -1.23
CA TYR A 176 -3.77 8.12 -0.93
C TYR A 176 -4.69 8.53 -2.08
N LYS A 177 -4.22 8.44 -3.34
CA LYS A 177 -5.04 8.76 -4.52
C LYS A 177 -6.30 7.90 -4.58
N ILE A 178 -6.14 6.58 -4.43
CA ILE A 178 -7.27 5.64 -4.43
C ILE A 178 -8.22 5.95 -3.28
N ALA A 179 -7.70 6.06 -2.06
CA ALA A 179 -8.52 6.38 -0.89
C ALA A 179 -9.26 7.73 -1.01
N ARG A 180 -8.66 8.73 -1.67
CA ARG A 180 -9.27 10.03 -1.90
C ARG A 180 -10.35 9.99 -2.97
N ASN A 181 -10.14 9.27 -4.06
CA ASN A 181 -11.13 9.11 -5.12
C ASN A 181 -12.40 8.41 -4.57
N GLU A 182 -12.20 7.50 -3.63
CA GLU A 182 -13.26 6.65 -3.11
C GLU A 182 -13.98 7.24 -1.89
N TYR A 183 -13.23 7.83 -0.97
CA TYR A 183 -13.75 8.29 0.33
C TYR A 183 -13.69 9.81 0.51
N GLY A 184 -13.29 10.54 -0.53
CA GLY A 184 -13.06 11.97 -0.47
C GLY A 184 -11.83 12.36 0.36
N PRO A 185 -11.52 13.67 0.43
CA PRO A 185 -10.30 14.16 1.07
C PRO A 185 -10.23 13.83 2.56
N ILE A 186 -11.32 14.00 3.32
CA ILE A 186 -11.34 13.74 4.77
C ILE A 186 -11.15 12.25 5.06
N GLY A 187 -11.86 11.38 4.32
CA GLY A 187 -11.71 9.94 4.46
C GLY A 187 -10.29 9.49 4.17
N ALA A 188 -9.68 9.98 3.08
CA ALA A 188 -8.30 9.67 2.75
C ALA A 188 -7.31 10.07 3.84
N TYR A 189 -7.46 11.24 4.47
CA TYR A 189 -6.61 11.63 5.61
C TYR A 189 -6.73 10.66 6.78
N LEU A 190 -7.94 10.25 7.14
CA LEU A 190 -8.16 9.27 8.21
C LEU A 190 -7.58 7.90 7.87
N TYR A 191 -7.72 7.45 6.62
CA TYR A 191 -7.10 6.21 6.13
C TYR A 191 -5.57 6.26 6.04
N CYS A 192 -4.99 7.43 5.78
CA CYS A 192 -3.55 7.62 5.88
C CYS A 192 -3.07 7.48 7.33
N LEU A 193 -3.73 8.15 8.28
CA LEU A 193 -3.37 8.03 9.70
C LEU A 193 -3.53 6.60 10.22
N LYS A 194 -4.67 5.94 9.91
CA LYS A 194 -4.88 4.51 10.18
C LYS A 194 -3.75 3.70 9.54
N GLY A 195 -3.43 3.97 8.28
CA GLY A 195 -2.47 3.21 7.51
C GLY A 195 -1.03 3.32 8.00
N MET A 196 -0.64 4.49 8.53
CA MET A 196 0.66 4.70 9.19
C MET A 196 0.78 3.89 10.49
N ILE A 197 -0.32 3.74 11.23
CA ILE A 197 -0.36 2.99 12.49
C ILE A 197 -0.49 1.48 12.24
N PHE A 198 -1.14 1.07 11.16
CA PHE A 198 -1.44 -0.31 10.82
C PHE A 198 -0.28 -1.32 11.01
N PRO A 199 0.94 -1.10 10.48
CA PRO A 199 2.04 -2.06 10.64
C PRO A 199 2.54 -2.14 12.10
N TYR A 200 2.26 -1.13 12.94
CA TYR A 200 2.58 -1.19 14.36
C TYR A 200 1.72 -2.16 15.14
N LEU A 201 0.57 -2.53 14.59
CA LEU A 201 -0.39 -3.41 15.26
C LEU A 201 -0.44 -4.78 14.60
N ASN A 202 -0.32 -4.84 13.26
CA ASN A 202 -0.62 -6.04 12.50
C ASN A 202 0.60 -6.72 11.86
N ASN A 203 1.75 -6.04 11.73
CA ASN A 203 2.95 -6.68 11.18
C ASN A 203 3.74 -7.42 12.29
N PRO A 204 3.81 -8.77 12.26
CA PRO A 204 4.55 -9.54 13.26
C PRO A 204 6.07 -9.36 13.16
N TYR A 205 6.58 -8.95 11.99
CA TYR A 205 7.99 -8.71 11.73
C TYR A 205 8.44 -7.30 12.10
N ARG A 206 7.52 -6.42 12.52
CA ARG A 206 7.79 -5.02 12.88
C ARG A 206 9.04 -4.84 13.74
N ASN A 207 9.17 -5.59 14.83
CA ASN A 207 10.29 -5.41 15.75
C ASN A 207 11.63 -5.76 15.08
N PHE A 208 11.63 -6.80 14.24
CA PHE A 208 12.80 -7.19 13.46
C PHE A 208 13.13 -6.12 12.41
N GLU A 209 12.13 -5.66 11.66
CA GLU A 209 12.27 -4.61 10.65
C GLU A 209 12.81 -3.30 11.23
N ILE A 210 12.19 -2.81 12.32
CA ILE A 210 12.60 -1.55 12.97
C ILE A 210 14.02 -1.67 13.53
N ARG A 211 14.32 -2.77 14.24
CA ARG A 211 15.65 -2.95 14.87
C ARG A 211 16.76 -3.06 13.83
N ASN A 212 16.49 -3.68 12.69
CA ASN A 212 17.49 -3.92 11.64
C ASN A 212 17.36 -2.96 10.46
N ALA A 213 16.55 -1.91 10.57
CA ALA A 213 16.18 -1.04 9.45
C ALA A 213 17.38 -0.50 8.67
N ARG A 214 18.39 0.01 9.39
CA ARG A 214 19.61 0.55 8.75
C ARG A 214 20.39 -0.52 7.99
N SER A 215 20.54 -1.71 8.56
CA SER A 215 21.24 -2.82 7.91
C SER A 215 20.44 -3.35 6.71
N LEU A 216 19.13 -3.51 6.84
CA LEU A 216 18.26 -3.96 5.75
C LEU A 216 18.22 -2.95 4.59
N GLN A 217 18.18 -1.65 4.89
CA GLN A 217 18.31 -0.58 3.89
C GLN A 217 19.68 -0.62 3.19
N TYR A 218 20.76 -0.83 3.94
CA TYR A 218 22.10 -1.00 3.40
C TYR A 218 22.15 -2.22 2.47
N TYR A 219 21.68 -3.39 2.91
CA TYR A 219 21.66 -4.60 2.11
C TYR A 219 20.82 -4.44 0.84
N TYR A 220 19.69 -3.74 0.92
CA TYR A 220 18.85 -3.47 -0.25
C TYR A 220 19.55 -2.55 -1.26
N THR A 221 20.25 -1.51 -0.79
CA THR A 221 20.98 -0.59 -1.68
C THR A 221 22.23 -1.20 -2.30
N HIS A 222 22.77 -2.27 -1.69
CA HIS A 222 23.96 -3.00 -2.16
C HIS A 222 23.61 -4.36 -2.82
N ASN A 223 22.34 -4.59 -3.18
CA ASN A 223 21.86 -5.83 -3.82
C ASN A 223 22.10 -7.12 -3.01
N MET A 224 22.37 -7.00 -1.71
CA MET A 224 22.64 -8.14 -0.81
C MET A 224 21.37 -8.85 -0.33
N LEU A 225 20.19 -8.26 -0.60
CA LEU A 225 18.89 -8.89 -0.35
C LEU A 225 18.34 -9.62 -1.58
N ASN A 226 19.07 -9.64 -2.69
CA ASN A 226 18.63 -10.34 -3.90
C ASN A 226 18.78 -11.85 -3.66
N TYR A 227 17.66 -12.54 -3.64
CA TYR A 227 17.64 -14.00 -3.67
C TYR A 227 17.57 -14.39 -5.14
N GLU A 228 18.73 -14.61 -5.76
CA GLU A 228 18.85 -15.31 -7.06
C GLU A 228 18.81 -16.82 -6.86
#